data_AF-A0A3C1JXP8-F1
#
_entry.id   AF-A0A3C1JXP8-F1
#
_cell.length_a   1.000
_cell.length_b   1.000
_cell.length_c   1.000
_cell.angle_alpha   90.00
_cell.angle_beta   90.00
_cell.angle_gamma   90.00
#
_symmetry.space_group_name_H-M   'P 1'
#
loop_
_entity.id
_entity.type
_entity.pdbx_description
1 polymer ?
#
loop_
_entity_poly.entity_id
_entity_poly.type
_entity_poly.pdbx_seq_one_letter_code
_entity_poly.pdbx_strand_id
1 'polypeptide(L)'
;MKKIIFALLFGSVALTVNAQNYMPTEADLNQFLNSKMYVVLETNPIAEYNFKIQQAIKDAWTITPYEFISVADFETMYNDPTKSFLMMTQVVFENDQTKVRYNFLSIFLGNKDAKLIRELHDIAAIPLSYTEVDEEFWVYKMESLVRFMQNHIQNMKDNPKMIKKNIFQHYNENMKDIKQKTLYLIKEEVAPSINTEDKIKKIYPYNVKFVTAQEIEEAITNRDPNVVFLHKVGPQGTRLKARCYKIIIGAGDSNFYFFDYHWVEKGKNVDGLLDADFKKMAKKK
;
A
#
# COMPACT_ATOMS: atom_id res chain seq x y z
N MET A 1 -42.85 8.55 -33.99
CA MET A 1 -41.58 7.78 -34.09
C MET A 1 -40.51 8.80 -34.47
N LYS A 2 -39.40 9.09 -33.78
CA LYS A 2 -38.62 8.46 -32.71
C LYS A 2 -38.06 9.58 -31.81
N LYS A 3 -38.00 9.35 -30.50
CA LYS A 3 -37.31 10.21 -29.53
C LYS A 3 -35.80 10.06 -29.74
N ILE A 4 -35.06 11.15 -29.87
CA ILE A 4 -33.59 11.16 -29.78
C ILE A 4 -33.25 11.52 -28.34
N ILE A 5 -32.82 10.52 -27.57
CA ILE A 5 -32.24 10.73 -26.24
C ILE A 5 -30.74 10.88 -26.45
N PHE A 6 -30.21 12.06 -26.17
CA PHE A 6 -28.77 12.29 -26.03
C PHE A 6 -28.35 11.67 -24.69
N ALA A 7 -27.67 10.52 -24.74
CA ALA A 7 -26.97 9.97 -23.59
C ALA A 7 -25.58 10.61 -23.55
N LEU A 8 -25.37 11.56 -22.63
CA LEU A 8 -24.05 12.03 -22.23
C LEU A 8 -23.35 10.87 -21.50
N LEU A 9 -22.43 10.20 -22.18
CA LEU A 9 -21.53 9.23 -21.57
C LEU A 9 -20.44 10.02 -20.83
N PHE A 10 -20.59 10.17 -19.51
CA PHE A 10 -19.45 10.48 -18.65
C PHE A 10 -18.57 9.22 -18.59
N GLY A 11 -17.63 9.11 -19.52
CA GLY A 11 -16.62 8.07 -19.51
C GLY A 11 -15.56 8.40 -18.47
N SER A 12 -15.61 7.74 -17.31
CA SER A 12 -14.49 7.63 -16.41
C SER A 12 -13.38 6.84 -17.12
N VAL A 13 -12.32 7.54 -17.53
CA VAL A 13 -11.12 6.91 -18.10
C VAL A 13 -10.39 6.20 -16.96
N ALA A 14 -10.69 4.92 -16.75
CA ALA A 14 -9.88 4.06 -15.90
C ALA A 14 -8.59 3.72 -16.66
N LEU A 15 -7.50 4.43 -16.34
CA LEU A 15 -6.17 4.16 -16.85
C LEU A 15 -5.65 2.87 -16.20
N THR A 16 -5.33 1.86 -17.01
CA THR A 16 -4.72 0.60 -16.56
C THR A 16 -3.20 0.71 -16.58
N VAL A 17 -2.55 0.53 -15.43
CA VAL A 17 -1.08 0.50 -15.29
C VAL A 17 -0.52 -0.90 -15.53
N ASN A 18 0.61 -0.96 -16.24
CA ASN A 18 1.42 -2.17 -16.48
C ASN A 18 2.58 -2.23 -15.48
N ALA A 19 2.34 -2.69 -14.26
CA ALA A 19 3.38 -2.82 -13.24
C ALA A 19 4.05 -4.20 -13.30
N GLN A 20 4.81 -4.53 -14.35
CA GLN A 20 5.74 -5.68 -14.31
C GLN A 20 7.04 -5.39 -15.09
N ASN A 21 8.15 -5.36 -14.32
CA ASN A 21 9.56 -5.67 -14.66
C ASN A 21 10.62 -4.57 -14.48
N TYR A 22 10.25 -3.31 -14.21
CA TYR A 22 11.27 -2.31 -13.87
C TYR A 22 11.69 -2.42 -12.41
N MET A 23 12.99 -2.47 -12.17
CA MET A 23 13.58 -2.31 -10.84
C MET A 23 14.37 -1.00 -10.87
N PRO A 24 14.14 -0.08 -9.92
CA PRO A 24 14.83 1.21 -9.92
C PRO A 24 16.34 1.01 -9.82
N THR A 25 17.10 1.75 -10.59
CA THR A 25 18.56 1.76 -10.55
C THR A 25 19.07 2.74 -9.50
N GLU A 26 20.36 2.67 -9.15
CA GLU A 26 20.99 3.69 -8.32
C GLU A 26 20.90 5.10 -8.95
N ALA A 27 20.94 5.18 -10.28
CA ALA A 27 20.77 6.45 -11.00
C ALA A 27 19.35 7.01 -10.80
N ASP A 28 18.32 6.17 -10.87
CA ASP A 28 16.94 6.60 -10.62
C ASP A 28 16.75 7.10 -9.19
N LEU A 29 17.31 6.38 -8.20
CA LEU A 29 17.24 6.80 -6.81
C LEU A 29 17.94 8.15 -6.59
N ASN A 30 19.11 8.35 -7.19
CA ASN A 30 19.82 9.62 -7.11
C ASN A 30 19.07 10.74 -7.82
N GLN A 31 18.46 10.47 -8.96
CA GLN A 31 17.62 11.45 -9.66
C GLN A 31 16.41 11.85 -8.82
N PHE A 32 15.73 10.87 -8.24
CA PHE A 32 14.58 11.09 -7.36
C PHE A 32 14.94 11.93 -6.13
N LEU A 33 16.05 11.61 -5.46
CA LEU A 33 16.48 12.34 -4.26
C LEU A 33 16.93 13.77 -4.55
N ASN A 34 17.24 14.08 -5.81
CA ASN A 34 17.60 15.43 -6.27
C ASN A 34 16.43 16.19 -6.92
N SER A 35 15.26 15.56 -7.06
CA SER A 35 14.07 16.20 -7.66
C SER A 35 13.16 16.81 -6.61
N LYS A 36 12.25 17.68 -7.06
CA LYS A 36 11.06 18.06 -6.29
C LYS A 36 9.97 17.01 -6.53
N MET A 37 9.37 16.51 -5.44
CA MET A 37 8.28 15.55 -5.50
C MET A 37 6.92 16.24 -5.52
N TYR A 38 6.11 15.93 -6.51
CA TYR A 38 4.76 16.45 -6.65
C TYR A 38 3.77 15.41 -6.17
N VAL A 39 3.03 15.74 -5.12
CA VAL A 39 2.00 14.89 -4.54
C VAL A 39 0.68 15.20 -5.25
N VAL A 40 0.20 14.25 -6.05
CA VAL A 40 -0.99 14.41 -6.87
C VAL A 40 -2.22 14.09 -6.04
N LEU A 41 -3.14 15.05 -5.97
CA LEU A 41 -4.43 14.92 -5.30
C LEU A 41 -5.49 14.45 -6.31
N GLU A 42 -6.38 13.57 -5.86
CA GLU A 42 -7.53 13.10 -6.62
C GLU A 42 -8.48 14.25 -6.96
N THR A 43 -9.12 14.16 -8.13
CA THR A 43 -10.06 15.19 -8.62
C THR A 43 -11.25 15.39 -7.68
N ASN A 44 -11.64 14.36 -6.94
CA ASN A 44 -12.70 14.47 -5.93
C ASN A 44 -12.17 15.22 -4.69
N PRO A 45 -12.58 16.48 -4.43
CA PRO A 45 -12.02 17.28 -3.34
C PRO A 45 -12.36 16.75 -1.94
N ILE A 46 -13.37 15.89 -1.82
CA ILE A 46 -13.78 15.28 -0.55
C ILE A 46 -13.28 13.84 -0.37
N ALA A 47 -12.40 13.35 -1.24
CA ALA A 47 -11.76 12.04 -1.04
C ALA A 47 -10.94 12.06 0.26
N GLU A 48 -11.12 11.05 1.12
CA GLU A 48 -10.36 10.92 2.37
C GLU A 48 -8.87 10.77 2.07
N TYR A 49 -8.53 10.12 0.96
CA TYR A 49 -7.18 10.04 0.42
C TYR A 49 -6.51 11.42 0.38
N ASN A 50 -7.16 12.45 -0.17
CA ASN A 50 -6.56 13.78 -0.31
C ASN A 50 -6.16 14.36 1.04
N PHE A 51 -7.05 14.30 2.03
CA PHE A 51 -6.76 14.79 3.37
C PHE A 51 -5.64 13.99 4.04
N LYS A 52 -5.73 12.65 3.99
CA LYS A 52 -4.79 11.76 4.68
C LYS A 52 -3.40 11.78 4.04
N ILE A 53 -3.27 11.85 2.71
CA ILE A 53 -1.96 11.94 2.07
C ILE A 53 -1.31 13.29 2.33
N GLN A 54 -2.08 14.38 2.31
CA GLN A 54 -1.55 15.70 2.64
C GLN A 54 -1.03 15.76 4.07
N GLN A 55 -1.76 15.18 5.02
CA GLN A 55 -1.34 15.10 6.42
C GLN A 55 -0.07 14.26 6.56
N ALA A 56 -0.08 13.03 6.01
CA ALA A 56 1.06 12.12 6.07
C ALA A 56 2.35 12.71 5.49
N ILE A 57 2.26 13.42 4.36
CA ILE A 57 3.42 14.07 3.74
C ILE A 57 3.95 15.20 4.63
N LYS A 58 3.07 16.05 5.17
CA LYS A 58 3.48 17.16 6.07
C LYS A 58 4.14 16.66 7.35
N ASP A 59 3.65 15.55 7.91
CA ASP A 59 4.11 15.06 9.21
C ASP A 59 5.37 14.19 9.13
N ALA A 60 5.61 13.53 7.98
CA ALA A 60 6.63 12.50 7.90
C ALA A 60 7.63 12.61 6.74
N TRP A 61 7.31 13.33 5.66
CA TRP A 61 8.17 13.36 4.48
C TRP A 61 9.31 14.37 4.60
N THR A 62 10.54 13.92 4.41
CA THR A 62 11.76 14.72 4.67
C THR A 62 12.86 14.55 3.63
N ILE A 63 12.75 13.58 2.70
CA ILE A 63 13.86 13.24 1.80
C ILE A 63 13.95 14.11 0.54
N THR A 64 12.89 14.79 0.17
CA THR A 64 12.83 15.70 -0.99
C THR A 64 11.92 16.88 -0.70
N PRO A 65 12.15 18.05 -1.33
CA PRO A 65 11.14 19.11 -1.37
C PRO A 65 9.86 18.60 -2.04
N TYR A 66 8.69 19.08 -1.59
CA TYR A 66 7.42 18.65 -2.17
C TYR A 66 6.45 19.80 -2.46
N GLU A 67 5.44 19.51 -3.30
CA GLU A 67 4.29 20.38 -3.58
C GLU A 67 3.05 19.53 -3.87
N PHE A 68 1.88 19.98 -3.44
CA PHE A 68 0.61 19.33 -3.75
C PHE A 68 0.05 19.91 -5.05
N ILE A 69 -0.35 19.04 -5.98
CA ILE A 69 -0.86 19.44 -7.29
C ILE A 69 -2.14 18.68 -7.66
N SER A 70 -2.87 19.19 -8.65
CA SER A 70 -4.02 18.48 -9.22
C SER A 70 -3.59 17.43 -10.24
N VAL A 71 -4.50 16.51 -10.58
CA VAL A 71 -4.32 15.60 -11.74
C VAL A 71 -4.09 16.38 -13.04
N ALA A 72 -4.78 17.51 -13.23
CA ALA A 72 -4.62 18.33 -14.43
C ALA A 72 -3.19 18.91 -14.53
N ASP A 73 -2.62 19.38 -13.42
CA ASP A 73 -1.23 19.85 -13.40
C ASP A 73 -0.28 18.70 -13.72
N PHE A 74 -0.49 17.53 -13.12
CA PHE A 74 0.31 16.33 -13.36
C PHE A 74 0.36 15.95 -14.84
N GLU A 75 -0.79 15.95 -15.52
CA GLU A 75 -0.90 15.62 -16.95
C GLU A 75 -0.04 16.54 -17.84
N THR A 76 0.25 17.78 -17.40
CA THR A 76 1.11 18.71 -18.14
C THR A 76 2.61 18.52 -17.90
N MET A 77 2.99 17.75 -16.87
CA MET A 77 4.38 17.71 -16.39
C MET A 77 4.97 16.32 -16.16
N TYR A 78 4.18 15.24 -16.29
CA TYR A 78 4.65 13.86 -16.06
C TYR A 78 5.82 13.45 -16.96
N ASN A 79 6.02 14.14 -18.09
CA ASN A 79 7.12 13.92 -19.01
C ASN A 79 8.39 14.72 -18.66
N ASP A 80 8.40 15.51 -17.59
CA ASP A 80 9.60 16.25 -17.18
C ASP A 80 10.49 15.37 -16.31
N PRO A 81 11.69 14.96 -16.79
CA PRO A 81 12.57 14.08 -16.04
C PRO A 81 13.17 14.73 -14.79
N THR A 82 13.05 16.05 -14.63
CA THR A 82 13.52 16.75 -13.42
C THR A 82 12.52 16.67 -12.27
N LYS A 83 11.33 16.10 -12.50
CA LYS A 83 10.24 15.99 -11.53
C LYS A 83 10.04 14.55 -11.10
N SER A 84 9.57 14.37 -9.87
CA SER A 84 9.05 13.10 -9.37
C SER A 84 7.64 13.28 -8.87
N PHE A 85 6.89 12.19 -8.79
CA PHE A 85 5.47 12.22 -8.45
C PHE A 85 5.18 11.16 -7.40
N LEU A 86 4.26 11.48 -6.49
CA LEU A 86 3.60 10.53 -5.60
C LEU A 86 2.10 10.62 -5.87
N MET A 87 1.46 9.51 -6.21
CA MET A 87 0.02 9.47 -6.47
C MET A 87 -0.59 8.08 -6.27
N MET A 88 -1.91 8.05 -6.13
CA MET A 88 -2.67 6.81 -6.22
C MET A 88 -2.79 6.37 -7.69
N THR A 89 -2.40 5.14 -8.00
CA THR A 89 -2.46 4.57 -9.36
C THR A 89 -3.29 3.29 -9.37
N GLN A 90 -3.88 2.97 -10.52
CA GLN A 90 -4.65 1.75 -10.71
C GLN A 90 -3.87 0.68 -11.49
N VAL A 91 -3.52 -0.40 -10.81
CA VAL A 91 -2.69 -1.48 -11.37
C VAL A 91 -3.53 -2.71 -11.71
N VAL A 92 -3.30 -3.27 -12.90
CA VAL A 92 -3.77 -4.61 -13.29
C VAL A 92 -2.56 -5.50 -13.52
N PHE A 93 -2.51 -6.65 -12.86
CA PHE A 93 -1.45 -7.62 -13.12
C PHE A 93 -1.78 -8.43 -14.36
N GLU A 94 -0.96 -8.32 -15.41
CA GLU A 94 -1.19 -8.98 -16.72
C GLU A 94 -1.31 -10.51 -16.59
N ASN A 95 -0.50 -11.11 -15.72
CA ASN A 95 -0.50 -12.54 -15.45
C ASN A 95 -1.66 -13.00 -14.53
N ASP A 96 -2.50 -12.08 -14.05
CA ASP A 96 -3.68 -12.39 -13.26
C ASP A 96 -4.92 -12.47 -14.16
N GLN A 97 -5.37 -13.70 -14.42
CA GLN A 97 -6.55 -13.98 -15.24
C GLN A 97 -7.84 -13.34 -14.69
N THR A 98 -7.87 -12.94 -13.42
CA THR A 98 -9.03 -12.27 -12.83
C THR A 98 -9.19 -10.82 -13.30
N LYS A 99 -8.14 -10.22 -13.89
CA LYS A 99 -8.10 -8.81 -14.34
C LYS A 99 -8.56 -7.82 -13.27
N VAL A 100 -8.29 -8.15 -12.02
CA VAL A 100 -8.56 -7.28 -10.87
C VAL A 100 -7.72 -6.01 -10.98
N ARG A 101 -8.33 -4.89 -10.62
CA ARG A 101 -7.65 -3.61 -10.43
C ARG A 101 -7.39 -3.36 -8.95
N TYR A 102 -6.20 -2.88 -8.67
CA TYR A 102 -5.75 -2.48 -7.34
C TYR A 102 -5.41 -1.00 -7.33
N ASN A 103 -5.74 -0.32 -6.24
CA ASN A 103 -5.14 0.97 -5.93
C ASN A 103 -3.76 0.75 -5.31
N PHE A 104 -2.76 1.43 -5.83
CA PHE A 104 -1.41 1.49 -5.31
C PHE A 104 -1.04 2.93 -4.98
N LEU A 105 -0.30 3.15 -3.90
CA LEU A 105 0.41 4.40 -3.71
C LEU A 105 1.77 4.25 -4.38
N SER A 106 2.03 5.08 -5.39
CA SER A 106 3.21 4.93 -6.26
C SER A 106 4.02 6.21 -6.27
N ILE A 107 5.34 6.04 -6.21
CA ILE A 107 6.34 7.08 -6.42
C ILE A 107 7.07 6.75 -7.71
N PHE A 108 7.12 7.69 -8.65
CA PHE A 108 7.83 7.50 -9.93
C PHE A 108 8.51 8.78 -10.40
N LEU A 109 9.49 8.62 -11.29
CA LEU A 109 10.15 9.72 -11.98
C LEU A 109 9.37 10.12 -13.21
N GLY A 110 9.39 11.42 -13.55
CA GLY A 110 8.95 11.86 -14.86
C GLY A 110 9.87 11.35 -15.96
N ASN A 111 9.35 11.22 -17.18
CA ASN A 111 10.10 10.66 -18.30
C ASN A 111 9.80 11.42 -19.60
N LYS A 112 10.84 12.08 -20.16
CA LYS A 112 10.76 12.86 -21.40
C LYS A 112 10.22 12.07 -22.60
N ASP A 113 10.47 10.77 -22.62
CA ASP A 113 10.13 9.90 -23.72
C ASP A 113 8.75 9.25 -23.52
N ALA A 114 8.17 9.34 -22.30
CA ALA A 114 6.86 8.81 -22.00
C ALA A 114 5.76 9.55 -22.77
N LYS A 115 4.92 8.78 -23.45
CA LYS A 115 3.68 9.21 -24.11
C LYS A 115 2.45 8.90 -23.27
N LEU A 116 2.58 7.98 -22.33
CA LEU A 116 1.51 7.52 -21.46
C LEU A 116 2.05 7.38 -20.02
N ILE A 117 1.19 7.64 -19.03
CA ILE A 117 1.55 7.52 -17.60
C ILE A 117 2.05 6.11 -17.25
N ARG A 118 1.52 5.07 -17.92
CA ARG A 118 1.95 3.68 -17.72
C ARG A 118 3.39 3.39 -18.15
N GLU A 119 4.05 4.33 -18.84
CA GLU A 119 5.45 4.24 -19.26
C GLU A 119 6.40 4.87 -18.24
N LEU A 120 5.86 5.42 -17.14
CA LEU A 120 6.63 5.90 -16.01
C LEU A 120 7.10 4.72 -15.16
N HIS A 121 8.31 4.86 -14.63
CA HIS A 121 8.95 3.82 -13.85
C HIS A 121 8.85 4.13 -12.35
N ASP A 122 8.27 3.20 -11.61
CA ASP A 122 8.16 3.31 -10.15
C ASP A 122 9.54 3.24 -9.48
N ILE A 123 9.78 4.19 -8.58
CA ILE A 123 10.82 4.15 -7.56
C ILE A 123 10.37 3.25 -6.40
N ALA A 124 9.11 3.39 -5.97
CA ALA A 124 8.51 2.58 -4.94
C ALA A 124 6.99 2.53 -5.14
N ALA A 125 6.38 1.38 -4.90
CA ALA A 125 4.93 1.23 -4.96
C ALA A 125 4.44 0.29 -3.86
N ILE A 126 3.34 0.65 -3.20
CA ILE A 126 2.73 -0.15 -2.14
C ILE A 126 1.23 -0.33 -2.40
N PRO A 127 0.69 -1.56 -2.32
CA PRO A 127 -0.74 -1.79 -2.54
C PRO A 127 -1.56 -1.16 -1.40
N LEU A 128 -2.62 -0.45 -1.77
CA LEU A 128 -3.57 0.17 -0.83
C LEU A 128 -4.83 -0.68 -0.68
N SER A 129 -5.49 -0.99 -1.80
CA SER A 129 -6.79 -1.62 -1.80
C SER A 129 -7.14 -2.22 -3.17
N TYR A 130 -8.26 -2.94 -3.25
CA TYR A 130 -8.96 -3.16 -4.51
C TYR A 130 -9.67 -1.87 -4.93
N THR A 131 -9.82 -1.61 -6.22
CA THR A 131 -10.49 -0.36 -6.68
C THR A 131 -11.94 -0.25 -6.23
N GLU A 132 -12.58 -1.37 -5.89
CA GLU A 132 -13.96 -1.41 -5.40
C GLU A 132 -14.09 -1.29 -3.87
N VAL A 133 -12.98 -1.15 -3.14
CA VAL A 133 -12.97 -1.09 -1.67
C VAL A 133 -12.88 0.34 -1.19
N ASP A 134 -13.81 0.71 -0.31
CA ASP A 134 -13.93 2.05 0.26
C ASP A 134 -12.67 2.48 1.05
N GLU A 135 -12.43 3.79 1.06
CA GLU A 135 -11.22 4.39 1.66
C GLU A 135 -11.12 4.14 3.17
N GLU A 136 -12.25 4.04 3.86
CA GLU A 136 -12.33 3.82 5.31
C GLU A 136 -11.54 2.59 5.80
N PHE A 137 -11.37 1.57 4.94
CA PHE A 137 -10.69 0.33 5.31
C PHE A 137 -9.16 0.44 5.32
N TRP A 138 -8.59 1.47 4.71
CA TRP A 138 -7.13 1.54 4.50
C TRP A 138 -6.53 2.93 4.70
N VAL A 139 -7.29 4.01 4.53
CA VAL A 139 -6.73 5.37 4.47
C VAL A 139 -6.16 5.85 5.82
N TYR A 140 -6.68 5.36 6.95
CA TYR A 140 -6.15 5.67 8.29
C TYR A 140 -4.73 5.11 8.54
N LYS A 141 -4.20 4.29 7.62
CA LYS A 141 -2.82 3.77 7.66
C LYS A 141 -1.84 4.65 6.89
N MET A 142 -2.30 5.72 6.23
CA MET A 142 -1.54 6.48 5.22
C MET A 142 -0.18 6.98 5.71
N GLU A 143 -0.10 7.56 6.92
CA GLU A 143 1.17 8.03 7.47
C GLU A 143 2.22 6.93 7.53
N SER A 144 1.85 5.73 8.00
CA SER A 144 2.77 4.61 8.06
C SER A 144 3.19 4.11 6.67
N LEU A 145 2.32 4.19 5.66
CA LEU A 145 2.64 3.78 4.29
C LEU A 145 3.62 4.76 3.63
N VAL A 146 3.42 6.07 3.82
CA VAL A 146 4.35 7.13 3.38
C VAL A 146 5.72 6.95 4.02
N ARG A 147 5.74 6.74 5.35
CA ARG A 147 6.98 6.47 6.10
C ARG A 147 7.69 5.22 5.62
N PHE A 148 6.95 4.14 5.36
CA PHE A 148 7.53 2.92 4.81
C PHE A 148 8.22 3.19 3.46
N MET A 149 7.56 3.90 2.53
CA MET A 149 8.15 4.21 1.23
C MET A 149 9.41 5.07 1.38
N GLN A 150 9.39 6.09 2.25
CA GLN A 150 10.57 6.90 2.56
C GLN A 150 11.72 6.05 3.09
N ASN A 151 11.46 5.21 4.09
CA ASN A 151 12.46 4.33 4.68
C ASN A 151 12.99 3.32 3.64
N HIS A 152 12.12 2.80 2.78
CA HIS A 152 12.51 1.89 1.71
C HIS A 152 13.47 2.54 0.72
N ILE A 153 13.18 3.78 0.30
CA ILE A 153 14.04 4.55 -0.61
C ILE A 153 15.40 4.84 0.03
N GLN A 154 15.43 5.27 1.29
CA GLN A 154 16.67 5.49 2.04
C GLN A 154 17.48 4.20 2.17
N ASN A 155 16.84 3.08 2.52
CA ASN A 155 17.51 1.78 2.63
C ASN A 155 18.08 1.31 1.29
N MET A 156 17.38 1.54 0.18
CA MET A 156 17.91 1.22 -1.15
C MET A 156 19.11 2.09 -1.52
N LYS A 157 19.12 3.37 -1.11
CA LYS A 157 20.25 4.28 -1.31
C LYS A 157 21.47 3.83 -0.49
N ASP A 158 21.27 3.53 0.79
CA ASP A 158 22.34 3.17 1.72
C ASP A 158 22.85 1.75 1.50
N ASN A 159 22.01 0.89 0.92
CA ASN A 159 22.35 -0.49 0.57
C ASN A 159 21.82 -0.87 -0.82
N PRO A 160 22.50 -0.48 -1.91
CA PRO A 160 22.05 -0.75 -3.29
C PRO A 160 21.85 -2.23 -3.62
N LYS A 161 22.44 -3.16 -2.83
CA LYS A 161 22.18 -4.60 -2.98
C LYS A 161 20.70 -4.96 -2.69
N MET A 162 19.96 -4.12 -1.96
CA MET A 162 18.53 -4.32 -1.70
C MET A 162 17.66 -4.17 -2.93
N ILE A 163 18.05 -3.32 -3.88
CA ILE A 163 17.34 -3.11 -5.15
C ILE A 163 17.08 -4.43 -5.88
N LYS A 164 18.06 -5.35 -5.83
CA LYS A 164 18.00 -6.65 -6.51
C LYS A 164 17.44 -7.78 -5.64
N LYS A 165 17.20 -7.52 -4.36
CA LYS A 165 16.64 -8.55 -3.46
C LYS A 165 15.15 -8.67 -3.70
N ASN A 166 14.64 -9.90 -3.55
CA ASN A 166 13.21 -10.09 -3.44
C ASN A 166 12.72 -9.35 -2.19
N ILE A 167 11.95 -8.28 -2.39
CA ILE A 167 11.45 -7.39 -1.33
C ILE A 167 10.72 -8.19 -0.24
N PHE A 168 10.00 -9.25 -0.62
CA PHE A 168 9.30 -10.14 0.30
C PHE A 168 10.24 -10.97 1.17
N GLN A 169 11.40 -11.38 0.64
CA GLN A 169 12.38 -12.12 1.43
C GLN A 169 13.09 -11.21 2.43
N HIS A 170 13.46 -10.01 2.00
CA HIS A 170 14.19 -9.05 2.84
C HIS A 170 13.36 -8.62 4.06
N TYR A 171 12.11 -8.16 3.86
CA TYR A 171 11.32 -7.66 4.97
C TYR A 171 10.81 -8.74 5.94
N ASN A 172 10.72 -9.99 5.47
CA ASN A 172 10.42 -11.09 6.38
C ASN A 172 11.59 -11.38 7.35
N GLU A 173 12.80 -10.82 7.17
CA GLU A 173 13.92 -10.96 8.13
C GLU A 173 13.56 -10.39 9.52
N ASN A 174 12.82 -9.26 9.55
CA ASN A 174 12.36 -8.58 10.78
C ASN A 174 11.28 -9.34 11.57
N MET A 175 10.72 -10.41 10.99
CA MET A 175 9.63 -11.19 11.60
C MET A 175 9.98 -11.79 12.98
N LYS A 176 11.26 -11.86 13.35
CA LYS A 176 11.68 -12.34 14.68
C LYS A 176 11.23 -11.39 15.79
N ASP A 177 11.21 -10.10 15.50
CA ASP A 177 10.98 -9.03 16.48
C ASP A 177 9.49 -8.78 16.73
N ILE A 178 8.61 -9.33 15.88
CA ILE A 178 7.14 -9.23 16.03
C ILE A 178 6.65 -9.75 17.40
N LYS A 179 7.40 -10.70 17.98
CA LYS A 179 7.07 -11.41 19.23
C LYS A 179 7.16 -10.53 20.47
N GLN A 180 7.93 -9.44 20.37
CA GLN A 180 8.15 -8.47 21.45
C GLN A 180 7.14 -7.32 21.40
N LYS A 181 6.29 -7.30 20.36
CA LYS A 181 5.30 -6.25 20.11
C LYS A 181 3.88 -6.79 20.31
N THR A 182 2.94 -5.86 20.47
CA THR A 182 1.51 -6.17 20.51
C THR A 182 0.93 -6.06 19.10
N LEU A 183 0.35 -7.15 18.61
CA LEU A 183 -0.32 -7.20 17.31
C LEU A 183 -1.76 -6.68 17.42
N TYR A 184 -1.98 -5.50 16.86
CA TYR A 184 -3.28 -4.85 16.74
C TYR A 184 -4.03 -5.36 15.52
N LEU A 185 -5.25 -5.82 15.74
CA LEU A 185 -6.11 -6.41 14.70
C LEU A 185 -7.51 -5.82 14.76
N ILE A 186 -8.09 -5.54 13.59
CA ILE A 186 -9.54 -5.37 13.46
C ILE A 186 -10.16 -6.76 13.37
N LYS A 187 -11.21 -7.02 14.15
CA LYS A 187 -11.78 -8.37 14.31
C LYS A 187 -12.32 -8.94 13.02
N GLU A 188 -12.89 -8.08 12.18
CA GLU A 188 -13.48 -8.39 10.88
C GLU A 188 -12.42 -8.74 9.82
N GLU A 189 -11.15 -8.36 10.05
CA GLU A 189 -10.02 -8.71 9.19
C GLU A 189 -9.37 -10.05 9.56
N VAL A 190 -9.92 -10.77 10.53
CA VAL A 190 -9.41 -12.08 11.00
C VAL A 190 -10.44 -13.17 10.74
N ALA A 191 -9.97 -14.35 10.34
CA ALA A 191 -10.85 -15.46 10.01
C ALA A 191 -11.80 -15.83 11.17
N PRO A 192 -13.11 -16.06 10.93
CA PRO A 192 -14.07 -16.38 12.00
C PRO A 192 -13.70 -17.61 12.85
N SER A 193 -12.94 -18.54 12.27
CA SER A 193 -12.43 -19.71 12.98
C SER A 193 -11.45 -19.36 14.10
N ILE A 194 -10.77 -18.21 14.04
CA ILE A 194 -9.68 -17.81 14.95
C ILE A 194 -9.82 -16.38 15.50
N ASN A 195 -10.91 -15.65 15.26
CA ASN A 195 -11.07 -14.23 15.62
C ASN A 195 -11.36 -13.93 17.11
N THR A 196 -10.75 -14.67 18.04
CA THR A 196 -10.74 -14.34 19.47
C THR A 196 -9.34 -14.50 20.05
N GLU A 197 -8.98 -13.68 21.04
CA GLU A 197 -7.64 -13.72 21.65
C GLU A 197 -7.30 -15.10 22.20
N ASP A 198 -8.26 -15.75 22.88
CA ASP A 198 -8.08 -17.12 23.39
C ASP A 198 -7.80 -18.16 22.30
N LYS A 199 -8.40 -18.00 21.12
CA LYS A 199 -8.16 -18.89 19.98
C LYS A 199 -6.79 -18.62 19.38
N ILE A 200 -6.42 -17.36 19.20
CA ILE A 200 -5.13 -16.95 18.65
C ILE A 200 -3.99 -17.40 19.57
N LYS A 201 -4.12 -17.19 20.89
CA LYS A 201 -3.09 -17.51 21.89
C LYS A 201 -2.65 -18.98 21.87
N LYS A 202 -3.52 -19.90 21.42
CA LYS A 202 -3.19 -21.33 21.27
C LYS A 202 -2.15 -21.61 20.16
N ILE A 203 -2.04 -20.73 19.17
CA ILE A 203 -1.15 -20.91 18.00
C ILE A 203 -0.13 -19.79 17.82
N TYR A 204 -0.36 -18.63 18.45
CA TYR A 204 0.52 -17.48 18.48
C TYR A 204 0.55 -16.96 19.93
N PRO A 205 1.51 -17.41 20.76
CA PRO A 205 1.50 -17.18 22.20
C PRO A 205 1.99 -15.77 22.61
N TYR A 206 2.06 -14.83 21.66
CA TYR A 206 2.51 -13.46 21.88
C TYR A 206 1.32 -12.50 21.98
N ASN A 207 1.60 -11.23 22.29
CA ASN A 207 0.57 -10.24 22.57
C ASN A 207 -0.26 -9.91 21.32
N VAL A 208 -1.58 -10.00 21.45
CA VAL A 208 -2.57 -9.65 20.43
C VAL A 208 -3.66 -8.86 21.12
N LYS A 209 -4.15 -7.81 20.45
CA LYS A 209 -5.28 -7.01 20.91
C LYS A 209 -6.21 -6.74 19.73
N PHE A 210 -7.51 -6.99 19.93
CA PHE A 210 -8.50 -6.49 18.98
C PHE A 210 -8.79 -5.01 19.26
N VAL A 211 -8.75 -4.20 18.21
CA VAL A 211 -8.83 -2.73 18.29
C VAL A 211 -9.67 -2.15 17.16
N THR A 212 -9.99 -0.86 17.28
CA THR A 212 -10.62 -0.06 16.23
C THR A 212 -9.61 0.49 15.22
N ALA A 213 -10.09 0.95 14.06
CA ALA A 213 -9.26 1.68 13.09
C ALA A 213 -8.63 2.95 13.70
N GLN A 214 -9.39 3.65 14.55
CA GLN A 214 -8.91 4.84 15.25
C GLN A 214 -7.73 4.52 16.19
N GLU A 215 -7.81 3.44 16.97
CA GLU A 215 -6.69 3.03 17.85
C GLU A 215 -5.42 2.65 17.05
N ILE A 216 -5.57 2.09 15.85
CA ILE A 216 -4.43 1.83 14.96
C ILE A 216 -3.85 3.15 14.46
N GLU A 217 -4.70 4.08 14.00
CA GLU A 217 -4.27 5.40 13.55
C GLU A 217 -3.55 6.16 14.68
N GLU A 218 -4.09 6.15 15.90
CA GLU A 218 -3.45 6.75 17.07
C GLU A 218 -2.08 6.12 17.36
N ALA A 219 -1.94 4.79 17.27
CA ALA A 219 -0.64 4.15 17.44
C ALA A 219 0.38 4.57 16.36
N ILE A 220 -0.08 4.74 15.11
CA ILE A 220 0.75 5.22 13.99
C ILE A 220 1.22 6.66 14.25
N THR A 221 0.28 7.57 14.55
CA THR A 221 0.56 8.98 14.82
C THR A 221 1.50 9.16 16.00
N ASN A 222 1.28 8.39 17.08
CA ASN A 222 2.13 8.41 18.28
C ASN A 222 3.47 7.69 18.07
N ARG A 223 3.67 7.04 16.92
CA ARG A 223 4.85 6.24 16.59
C ARG A 223 5.16 5.22 17.68
N ASP A 224 4.14 4.50 18.16
CA ASP A 224 4.30 3.54 19.25
C ASP A 224 5.26 2.40 18.84
N PRO A 225 6.44 2.29 19.48
CA PRO A 225 7.43 1.28 19.12
C PRO A 225 6.99 -0.14 19.48
N ASN A 226 5.99 -0.30 20.35
CA ASN A 226 5.52 -1.59 20.84
C ASN A 226 4.33 -2.14 20.03
N VAL A 227 3.80 -1.39 19.07
CA VAL A 227 2.64 -1.80 18.28
C VAL A 227 3.03 -2.20 16.87
N VAL A 228 2.46 -3.31 16.42
CA VAL A 228 2.37 -3.68 15.00
C VAL A 228 0.92 -3.88 14.63
N PHE A 229 0.54 -3.58 13.39
CA PHE A 229 -0.83 -3.68 12.91
C PHE A 229 -0.89 -4.37 11.55
N LEU A 230 -2.09 -4.88 11.21
CA LEU A 230 -2.36 -5.50 9.92
C LEU A 230 -2.74 -4.44 8.86
N HIS A 231 -2.00 -4.39 7.76
CA HIS A 231 -2.44 -3.83 6.49
C HIS A 231 -2.92 -4.96 5.60
N LYS A 232 -4.24 -5.12 5.52
CA LYS A 232 -4.91 -6.11 4.66
C LYS A 232 -5.27 -5.46 3.33
N VAL A 233 -4.88 -6.09 2.23
CA VAL A 233 -5.34 -5.73 0.89
C VAL A 233 -6.11 -6.93 0.33
N GLY A 234 -7.42 -6.88 0.48
CA GLY A 234 -8.34 -7.93 0.05
C GLY A 234 -9.65 -7.35 -0.49
N PRO A 235 -10.52 -8.18 -1.08
CA PRO A 235 -11.69 -7.71 -1.81
C PRO A 235 -12.80 -7.11 -0.95
N GLN A 236 -12.79 -7.23 0.39
CA GLN A 236 -13.88 -6.84 1.30
C GLN A 236 -15.27 -7.31 0.83
N GLY A 237 -15.35 -8.57 0.38
CA GLY A 237 -16.59 -9.15 -0.12
C GLY A 237 -17.04 -8.67 -1.51
N THR A 238 -16.34 -7.71 -2.13
CA THR A 238 -16.68 -7.22 -3.48
C THR A 238 -16.42 -8.23 -4.59
N ARG A 239 -15.60 -9.27 -4.32
CA ARG A 239 -15.19 -10.28 -5.30
C ARG A 239 -15.02 -11.67 -4.68
N LEU A 240 -15.37 -12.70 -5.46
CA LEU A 240 -15.30 -14.12 -5.06
C LEU A 240 -13.97 -14.82 -5.38
N LYS A 241 -13.23 -14.35 -6.39
CA LYS A 241 -11.90 -14.84 -6.75
C LYS A 241 -10.93 -13.67 -6.73
N ALA A 242 -10.16 -13.58 -5.65
CA ALA A 242 -9.29 -12.46 -5.38
C ALA A 242 -8.11 -12.92 -4.51
N ARG A 243 -7.03 -12.15 -4.50
CA ARG A 243 -5.94 -12.33 -3.56
C ARG A 243 -6.24 -11.50 -2.30
N CYS A 244 -5.85 -12.04 -1.15
CA CYS A 244 -5.83 -11.30 0.10
C CYS A 244 -4.37 -11.23 0.56
N TYR A 245 -3.77 -10.05 0.41
CA TYR A 245 -2.43 -9.74 0.89
C TYR A 245 -2.52 -9.29 2.36
N LYS A 246 -1.57 -9.75 3.17
CA LYS A 246 -1.49 -9.46 4.60
C LYS A 246 -0.09 -8.97 4.91
N ILE A 247 0.01 -7.73 5.34
CA ILE A 247 1.27 -7.10 5.71
C ILE A 247 1.18 -6.70 7.17
N ILE A 248 2.13 -7.14 8.01
CA ILE A 248 2.23 -6.61 9.37
C ILE A 248 3.25 -5.49 9.37
N ILE A 249 2.84 -4.31 9.83
CA ILE A 249 3.62 -3.08 9.80
C ILE A 249 3.79 -2.56 11.23
N GLY A 250 5.00 -2.12 11.60
CA GLY A 250 5.23 -1.45 12.88
C GLY A 250 4.67 -0.03 12.89
N ALA A 251 3.94 0.34 13.93
CA ALA A 251 3.42 1.69 14.06
C ALA A 251 4.56 2.71 14.30
N GLY A 252 5.53 2.34 15.14
CA GLY A 252 6.66 3.20 15.49
C GLY A 252 7.74 3.33 14.42
N ASP A 253 8.02 2.30 13.62
CA ASP A 253 9.12 2.31 12.65
C ASP A 253 8.66 2.19 11.18
N SER A 254 7.40 1.86 10.94
CA SER A 254 6.83 1.55 9.62
C SER A 254 7.55 0.42 8.88
N ASN A 255 8.33 -0.41 9.58
CA ASN A 255 8.95 -1.57 8.98
C ASN A 255 7.92 -2.67 8.75
N PHE A 256 8.14 -3.45 7.71
CA PHE A 256 7.38 -4.69 7.49
C PHE A 256 7.97 -5.79 8.37
N TYR A 257 7.09 -6.49 9.08
CA TYR A 257 7.41 -7.62 9.96
C TYR A 257 6.91 -8.94 9.41
N PHE A 258 5.89 -8.91 8.55
CA PHE A 258 5.35 -10.10 7.89
C PHE A 258 4.72 -9.69 6.58
N PHE A 259 4.90 -10.54 5.56
CA PHE A 259 4.17 -10.45 4.31
C PHE A 259 3.78 -11.86 3.86
N ASP A 260 2.49 -12.03 3.55
CA ASP A 260 1.99 -13.22 2.87
C ASP A 260 0.73 -12.89 2.09
N TYR A 261 0.34 -13.79 1.18
CA TYR A 261 -0.94 -13.67 0.51
C TYR A 261 -1.58 -15.05 0.30
N HIS A 262 -2.87 -15.05 0.02
CA HIS A 262 -3.58 -16.26 -0.37
C HIS A 262 -4.71 -15.92 -1.34
N TRP A 263 -5.21 -16.93 -2.06
CA TRP A 263 -6.43 -16.81 -2.84
C TRP A 263 -7.64 -16.99 -1.92
N VAL A 264 -8.56 -16.02 -1.98
CA VAL A 264 -9.86 -16.09 -1.31
C VAL A 264 -10.69 -17.18 -1.99
N GLU A 265 -11.12 -18.16 -1.20
CA GLU A 265 -11.88 -19.33 -1.61
C GLU A 265 -13.07 -19.52 -0.68
N LYS A 266 -14.29 -19.42 -1.22
CA LYS A 266 -15.52 -19.58 -0.45
C LYS A 266 -15.51 -20.91 0.32
N GLY A 267 -15.73 -20.83 1.63
CA GLY A 267 -15.79 -22.00 2.52
C GLY A 267 -14.43 -22.58 2.93
N LYS A 268 -13.32 -22.00 2.47
CA LYS A 268 -11.97 -22.47 2.81
C LYS A 268 -11.07 -21.33 3.29
N ASN A 269 -10.69 -20.43 2.40
CA ASN A 269 -9.83 -19.28 2.73
C ASN A 269 -10.65 -17.99 2.65
N VAL A 270 -10.88 -17.36 3.79
CA VAL A 270 -11.65 -16.12 3.88
C VAL A 270 -10.78 -14.89 3.61
N ASP A 271 -11.40 -13.76 3.28
CA ASP A 271 -10.71 -12.49 3.11
C ASP A 271 -10.24 -11.90 4.46
N GLY A 272 -9.12 -12.42 4.97
CA GLY A 272 -8.53 -11.98 6.22
C GLY A 272 -7.29 -12.76 6.64
N LEU A 273 -6.79 -12.45 7.83
CA LEU A 273 -5.69 -13.15 8.48
C LEU A 273 -6.14 -14.56 8.93
N LEU A 274 -5.40 -15.58 8.51
CA LEU A 274 -5.74 -16.99 8.72
C LEU A 274 -4.93 -17.62 9.87
N ASP A 275 -5.36 -18.77 10.37
CA ASP A 275 -4.64 -19.56 11.37
C ASP A 275 -3.21 -19.93 10.90
N ALA A 276 -3.05 -20.18 9.59
CA ALA A 276 -1.77 -20.45 8.97
C ALA A 276 -0.80 -19.27 9.08
N ASP A 277 -1.29 -18.03 9.02
CA ASP A 277 -0.47 -16.83 9.12
C ASP A 277 0.09 -16.66 10.54
N PHE A 278 -0.77 -16.81 11.56
CA PHE A 278 -0.36 -16.83 12.96
C PHE A 278 0.71 -17.89 13.24
N LYS A 279 0.53 -19.11 12.71
CA LYS A 279 1.52 -20.19 12.83
C LYS A 279 2.85 -19.84 12.14
N LYS A 280 2.82 -19.14 10.99
CA LYS A 280 4.05 -18.68 10.31
C LYS A 280 4.79 -17.64 11.15
N MET A 281 4.07 -16.63 11.66
CA MET A 281 4.64 -15.59 12.52
C MET A 281 5.22 -16.18 13.82
N ALA A 282 4.58 -17.20 14.40
CA ALA A 282 5.10 -17.86 15.60
C ALA A 282 6.42 -18.63 15.37
N LYS A 283 6.62 -19.19 14.17
CA LYS A 283 7.72 -20.14 13.88
C LYS A 283 9.10 -19.50 13.71
N LYS A 284 9.24 -18.25 13.27
CA LYS A 284 10.58 -17.65 13.11
C LYS A 284 11.20 -17.37 14.47
N LYS A 285 12.35 -18.00 14.75
CA LYS A 285 13.22 -17.72 15.89
C LYS A 285 14.24 -16.67 15.52
#